data_AF-F8DCY5-F1
#
_entry.id   AF-F8DCY5-F1
#
_cell.length_a   1.000
_cell.length_b   1.000
_cell.length_c   1.000
_cell.angle_alpha   90.00
_cell.angle_beta   90.00
_cell.angle_gamma   90.00
#
_symmetry.space_group_name_H-M   'P 1'
#
loop_
_entity.id
_entity.type
_entity.pdbx_description
1 polymer ?
#
loop_
_entity_poly.entity_id
_entity_poly.type
_entity_poly.pdbx_seq_one_letter_code
_entity_poly.pdbx_strand_id
1 'polypeptide(L)' 'MTSRESCPHCGADDVWLEERATFIQFGCRACDHYWKQEKAT' A
#
# COMPACT_ATOMS: atom_id res chain seq x y z
N MET A 1 -12.44 12.06 -0.87
CA MET A 1 -12.45 10.72 -1.48
C MET A 1 -11.42 9.90 -0.72
N THR A 2 -11.85 9.01 0.17
CA THR A 2 -10.93 8.08 0.86
C THR A 2 -10.54 7.01 -0.16
N SER A 3 -9.39 7.17 -0.80
CA SER A 3 -8.83 6.14 -1.67
C SER A 3 -8.60 4.88 -0.84
N ARG A 4 -9.48 3.88 -0.99
CA ARG A 4 -9.16 2.51 -0.61
C ARG A 4 -8.04 2.09 -1.55
N GLU A 5 -6.82 2.04 -1.05
CA GLU A 5 -5.67 1.54 -1.80
C GLU A 5 -5.90 0.05 -2.06
N SER A 6 -6.27 -0.29 -3.29
CA SER A 6 -6.37 -1.70 -3.74
C SER A 6 -5.00 -2.18 -4.22
N CYS A 7 -4.72 -3.47 -4.06
CA CYS A 7 -3.46 -4.06 -4.48
C CYS A 7 -3.27 -3.92 -6.01
N PRO A 8 -2.18 -3.29 -6.49
CA PRO A 8 -1.96 -3.10 -7.92
C PRO A 8 -1.66 -4.41 -8.66
N HIS A 9 -1.31 -5.47 -7.94
CA HIS A 9 -0.97 -6.78 -8.52
C HIS A 9 -2.18 -7.69 -8.70
N CYS A 10 -3.04 -7.82 -7.68
CA CYS A 10 -4.18 -8.74 -7.71
C CYS A 10 -5.55 -8.06 -7.60
N GLY A 11 -5.61 -6.75 -7.37
CA GLY A 11 -6.86 -6.00 -7.20
C GLY A 11 -7.56 -6.21 -5.86
N ALA A 12 -6.96 -6.94 -4.91
CA ALA A 12 -7.56 -7.15 -3.59
C ALA A 12 -7.54 -5.87 -2.74
N ASP A 13 -8.61 -5.63 -1.99
CA ASP A 13 -8.72 -4.49 -1.08
C ASP A 13 -8.10 -4.76 0.31
N ASP A 14 -7.65 -5.99 0.58
CA ASP A 14 -6.97 -6.36 1.82
C ASP A 14 -5.49 -5.95 1.79
N VAL A 15 -5.29 -4.65 1.99
CA VAL A 15 -4.00 -3.98 1.98
C VAL A 15 -3.72 -3.39 3.36
N TRP A 16 -2.54 -3.67 3.91
CA TRP A 16 -1.99 -2.99 5.08
C TRP A 16 -1.00 -1.92 4.64
N LEU A 17 -0.89 -0.86 5.44
CA LEU A 17 0.11 0.18 5.24
C LEU A 17 0.93 0.38 6.51
N GLU A 18 2.17 0.80 6.34
CA GLU A 18 3.10 1.14 7.39
C GLU A 18 3.80 2.46 7.04
N GLU A 19 3.63 3.45 7.90
CA GLU A 19 4.24 4.75 7.71
C GLU A 19 5.69 4.76 8.20
N ARG A 20 6.61 5.04 7.29
CA ARG A 20 8.03 5.29 7.60
C ARG A 20 8.31 6.80 7.52
N ALA A 21 9.51 7.18 7.92
CA ALA A 21 9.94 8.58 7.97
C ALA A 21 9.88 9.27 6.58
N THR A 22 10.24 8.55 5.52
CA THR A 22 10.38 9.10 4.16
C THR A 22 9.43 8.49 3.14
N PHE A 23 8.71 7.42 3.49
CA PHE A 23 7.77 6.74 2.59
C PHE A 23 6.65 6.04 3.37
N ILE A 24 5.59 5.67 2.68
CA ILE A 24 4.57 4.75 3.14
C ILE A 24 4.82 3.42 2.44
N GLN A 25 4.97 2.35 3.22
CA GLN A 25 5.03 0.99 2.70
C GLN A 25 3.62 0.41 2.70
N PHE A 26 3.25 -0.26 1.62
CA PHE A 26 2.00 -0.98 1.48
C PHE A 26 2.28 -2.46 1.25
N GLY A 27 1.40 -3.31 1.76
CA GLY A 27 1.45 -4.74 1.53
C GLY A 27 0.05 -5.32 1.38
N CYS A 28 -0.12 -6.23 0.42
CA CYS A 28 -1.36 -6.97 0.21
C CYS A 28 -1.30 -8.30 0.96
N ARG A 29 -2.29 -8.58 1.81
CA ARG A 29 -2.37 -9.87 2.53
C ARG A 29 -2.86 -11.03 1.65
N ALA A 30 -3.54 -10.73 0.55
CA ALA A 30 -4.13 -11.74 -0.32
C ALA A 30 -3.11 -12.39 -1.27
N CYS A 31 -2.05 -11.66 -1.65
CA CYS A 31 -1.05 -12.15 -2.60
C CYS A 31 0.40 -11.86 -2.20
N ASP A 32 0.61 -11.37 -0.97
CA ASP A 32 1.94 -11.02 -0.43
C ASP A 32 2.73 -10.04 -1.32
N HIS A 33 2.05 -9.20 -2.10
CA HIS A 33 2.69 -8.16 -2.89
C HIS A 33 2.93 -6.89 -2.05
N TYR A 34 4.11 -6.27 -2.18
CA TYR A 34 4.48 -5.07 -1.42
C TYR A 34 4.95 -3.95 -2.36
N TRP A 35 4.57 -2.72 -2.06
CA TRP A 35 5.01 -1.52 -2.79
C TRP A 35 5.24 -0.35 -1.84
N LYS A 36 5.92 0.69 -2.30
CA LYS A 36 6.20 1.90 -1.52
C LYS A 36 5.72 3.14 -2.27
N GLN A 37 5.23 4.11 -1.51
CA GLN A 37 4.91 5.45 -2.00
C GLN A 37 5.77 6.44 -1.22
N GLU A 38 6.60 7.23 -1.91
CA GLU A 38 7.38 8.26 -1.26
C GLU A 38 6.45 9.32 -0.68
N LYS A 39 6.73 9.76 0.56
CA LYS A 39 5.99 10.88 1.15
C LYS A 39 6.46 12.12 0.41
N ALA A 40 5.59 12.70 -0.43
CA ALA A 40 5.89 13.97 -1.07
C ALA A 40 6.18 15.00 0.03
N THR A 41 7.42 15.50 0.07
CA THR A 41 7.86 16.58 0.95
C THR A 41 7.19 17.89 0.56
#